data_AF-A0A8T7GXZ0-F1
#
_entry.id   AF-A0A8T7GXZ0-F1
#
_cell.length_a   1.000
_cell.length_b   1.000
_cell.length_c   1.000
_cell.angle_alpha   90.00
_cell.angle_beta   90.00
_cell.angle_gamma   90.00
#
_symmetry.space_group_name_H-M   'P 1'
#
loop_
_entity.id
_entity.type
_entity.pdbx_description
1 polymer ?
#
loop_
_entity_poly.entity_id
_entity_poly.type
_entity_poly.pdbx_seq_one_letter_code
_entity_poly.pdbx_strand_id
1 'polypeptide(L)'
;MDFLSLDLAGSPKRPTGYAYLEDGILKTGHVYGDKEILDLASSFSRVGMDAPLSLPRGRESLEKPSKEHFRECDLMLRQRAIKFFPITLGPMRKLTARGIALKEKLSNVVELFPGASYDMLGLERKDIKALEGFLEPFSPRLKSQHEADAAVGWFTLWQEHYGEGELLKGEDGAILIAKPALYLGPKVEAEFLERENRFVVKTSVGKAYLRDTAKLSHLLQPGTKLYLTPYQGRFAHMVKAAWDGKRWVMLDSHLDNRLFELYMRSQGKKVKKAKKQNNIIFDFEGYEIKGAHLFHNDVALFPDTFSARAKKHFLHLKGEVVFVAHAQACCVSINPQYKELERILPKAWGISTRIIGNYWVTQRAIPYRFIKDMGKTKL
;
A
#
# COMPACT_ATOMS: atom_id res chain seq x y z
N MET A 1 18.07 -7.69 -7.78
CA MET A 1 17.32 -6.43 -7.95
C MET A 1 18.34 -5.33 -7.86
N ASP A 2 18.50 -4.55 -8.91
CA ASP A 2 19.66 -3.69 -9.07
C ASP A 2 19.27 -2.20 -9.04
N PHE A 3 18.74 -1.79 -7.89
CA PHE A 3 18.27 -0.42 -7.65
C PHE A 3 18.92 0.15 -6.39
N LEU A 4 19.31 1.41 -6.46
CA LEU A 4 19.86 2.21 -5.37
C LEU A 4 18.89 3.33 -5.02
N SER A 5 18.63 3.53 -3.74
CA SER A 5 17.91 4.71 -3.24
C SER A 5 18.84 5.58 -2.42
N LEU A 6 18.76 6.90 -2.60
CA LEU A 6 19.58 7.89 -1.92
C LEU A 6 18.70 8.93 -1.21
N ASP A 7 18.87 9.08 0.11
CA ASP A 7 18.39 10.26 0.85
C ASP A 7 19.47 11.36 0.77
N LEU A 8 19.40 12.19 -0.28
CA LEU A 8 20.47 13.12 -0.62
C LEU A 8 20.54 14.29 0.37
N ALA A 9 21.71 14.52 0.96
CA ALA A 9 21.95 15.76 1.68
C ALA A 9 22.31 16.92 0.73
N GLY A 10 21.84 18.13 1.03
CA GLY A 10 22.20 19.32 0.23
C GLY A 10 23.66 19.79 0.37
N SER A 11 24.46 19.19 1.27
CA SER A 11 25.88 19.49 1.46
C SER A 11 26.70 18.21 1.43
N PRO A 12 27.84 18.17 0.71
CA PRO A 12 28.72 16.99 0.68
C PRO A 12 29.42 16.72 2.02
N LYS A 13 29.31 17.62 3.01
CA LYS A 13 29.81 17.42 4.38
C LYS A 13 28.79 16.73 5.29
N ARG A 14 27.57 16.49 4.81
CA ARG A 14 26.48 15.86 5.57
C ARG A 14 26.23 14.46 5.02
N PRO A 15 25.79 13.52 5.87
CA PRO A 15 25.51 12.16 5.43
C PRO A 15 24.35 12.15 4.43
N THR A 16 24.56 11.46 3.31
CA THR A 16 23.52 11.01 2.37
C THR A 16 23.24 9.54 2.70
N GLY A 17 22.00 9.22 3.05
CA GLY A 17 21.59 7.82 3.27
C GLY A 17 21.55 7.05 1.96
N TYR A 18 21.93 5.78 1.97
CA TYR A 18 21.71 4.88 0.84
C TYR A 18 20.98 3.62 1.27
N ALA A 19 20.27 3.00 0.32
CA ALA A 19 19.69 1.67 0.46
C ALA A 19 19.72 0.90 -0.87
N TYR A 20 20.18 -0.35 -0.83
CA TYR A 20 20.10 -1.31 -1.94
C TYR A 20 19.96 -2.74 -1.42
N LEU A 21 19.53 -3.66 -2.28
CA LEU A 21 19.33 -5.07 -1.88
C LEU A 21 20.51 -5.92 -2.34
N GLU A 22 21.10 -6.66 -1.40
CA GLU A 22 22.18 -7.62 -1.65
C GLU A 22 21.89 -8.88 -0.86
N ASP A 23 21.90 -10.04 -1.54
CA ASP A 23 21.61 -11.35 -0.94
C ASP A 23 20.31 -11.42 -0.12
N GLY A 24 19.28 -10.70 -0.60
CA GLY A 24 17.97 -10.62 0.07
C GLY A 24 17.94 -9.71 1.29
N ILE A 25 19.04 -9.04 1.62
CA ILE A 25 19.17 -8.11 2.74
C ILE A 25 19.23 -6.68 2.20
N LEU A 26 18.39 -5.79 2.75
CA LEU A 26 18.42 -4.37 2.45
C LEU A 26 19.61 -3.74 3.17
N LYS A 27 20.70 -3.53 2.43
CA LYS A 27 21.91 -2.86 2.90
C LYS A 27 21.68 -1.38 2.95
N THR A 28 21.97 -0.78 4.11
CA THR A 28 21.88 0.66 4.34
C THR A 28 23.17 1.20 4.92
N GLY A 29 23.41 2.49 4.70
CA GLY A 29 24.54 3.21 5.25
C GLY A 29 24.58 4.64 4.76
N HIS A 30 25.73 5.29 4.90
CA HIS A 30 25.94 6.66 4.45
C HIS A 30 27.09 6.77 3.45
N VAL A 31 26.95 7.74 2.55
CA VAL A 31 28.03 8.31 1.74
C VAL A 31 27.98 9.84 1.90
N TYR A 32 29.01 10.55 1.46
CA TYR A 32 29.13 12.00 1.68
C TYR A 32 29.31 12.76 0.37
N GLY A 33 30.48 12.60 -0.24
CA GLY A 33 30.89 13.38 -1.42
C GLY A 33 30.19 12.94 -2.71
N ASP A 34 30.15 13.84 -3.70
CA ASP A 34 29.57 13.53 -5.01
C ASP A 34 30.32 12.38 -5.71
N LYS A 35 31.65 12.31 -5.55
CA LYS A 35 32.45 11.21 -6.10
C LYS A 35 32.01 9.86 -5.52
N GLU A 36 31.87 9.75 -4.20
CA GLU A 36 31.40 8.53 -3.54
C GLU A 36 30.00 8.13 -4.03
N ILE A 37 29.11 9.11 -4.19
CA ILE A 37 27.76 8.87 -4.71
C ILE A 37 27.80 8.33 -6.14
N LEU A 38 28.61 8.93 -7.02
CA LEU A 38 28.73 8.50 -8.41
C LEU A 38 29.39 7.12 -8.53
N ASP A 39 30.46 6.88 -7.76
CA ASP A 39 31.16 5.60 -7.72
C ASP A 39 30.19 4.48 -7.26
N LEU A 40 29.42 4.72 -6.19
CA LEU A 40 28.39 3.79 -5.72
C LEU A 40 27.28 3.58 -6.76
N ALA A 41 26.72 4.66 -7.29
CA ALA A 41 25.61 4.63 -8.23
C ALA A 41 25.96 3.95 -9.57
N SER A 42 27.23 3.94 -9.96
CA SER A 42 27.70 3.34 -11.22
C SER A 42 27.40 1.84 -11.36
N SER A 43 27.20 1.15 -10.23
CA SER A 43 26.93 -0.29 -10.19
C SER A 43 25.44 -0.64 -10.28
N PHE A 44 24.53 0.35 -10.38
CA PHE A 44 23.09 0.14 -10.31
C PHE A 44 22.37 0.60 -11.57
N SER A 45 21.46 -0.25 -12.07
CA SER A 45 20.62 0.02 -13.24
C SER A 45 19.60 1.16 -13.06
N ARG A 46 19.20 1.44 -11.81
CA ARG A 46 18.19 2.46 -11.45
C ARG A 46 18.56 3.15 -10.14
N VAL A 47 18.54 4.48 -10.14
CA VAL A 47 18.85 5.29 -8.95
C VAL A 47 17.64 6.16 -8.60
N GLY A 48 17.12 6.00 -7.39
CA GLY A 48 16.15 6.92 -6.80
C GLY A 48 16.85 7.92 -5.89
N MET A 49 16.44 9.19 -5.95
CA MET A 49 17.09 10.26 -5.19
C MET A 49 16.04 11.15 -4.51
N ASP A 50 16.12 11.29 -3.18
CA ASP A 50 15.33 12.27 -2.41
C ASP A 50 15.91 13.67 -2.60
N ALA A 51 15.65 14.24 -3.78
CA ALA A 51 15.99 15.60 -4.11
C ALA A 51 15.19 16.06 -5.34
N PRO A 52 14.75 17.33 -5.38
CA PRO A 52 14.25 17.90 -6.62
C PRO A 52 15.28 17.79 -7.75
N LEU A 53 14.88 17.19 -8.88
CA LEU A 53 15.74 16.92 -10.05
C LEU A 53 15.47 17.86 -11.22
N SER A 54 14.74 18.95 -10.99
CA SER A 54 14.39 19.98 -11.97
C SER A 54 13.94 21.27 -11.29
N LEU A 55 13.95 22.37 -12.04
CA LEU A 55 13.36 23.64 -11.62
C LEU A 55 11.90 23.74 -12.09
N PRO A 56 11.08 24.60 -11.46
CA PRO A 56 9.75 24.92 -11.97
C PRO A 56 9.82 25.50 -13.38
N ARG A 57 8.82 25.22 -14.21
CA ARG A 57 8.69 25.82 -15.54
C ARG A 57 8.75 27.36 -15.44
N GLY A 58 9.52 27.98 -16.32
CA GLY A 58 9.69 29.43 -16.36
C GLY A 58 10.69 30.00 -15.35
N ARG A 59 11.22 29.16 -14.44
CA ARG A 59 12.27 29.58 -13.51
C ARG A 59 13.65 29.42 -14.15
N GLU A 60 14.40 30.51 -14.23
CA GLU A 60 15.76 30.50 -14.80
C GLU A 60 16.80 29.89 -13.85
N SER A 61 16.75 30.24 -12.55
CA SER A 61 17.73 29.76 -11.56
C SER A 61 17.21 29.80 -10.12
N LEU A 62 17.93 29.15 -9.20
CA LEU A 62 17.64 29.20 -7.76
C LEU A 62 18.09 30.52 -7.10
N GLU A 63 19.05 31.23 -7.71
CA GLU A 63 19.63 32.46 -7.16
C GLU A 63 18.78 33.70 -7.47
N LYS A 64 18.18 33.76 -8.66
CA LYS A 64 17.32 34.88 -9.06
C LYS A 64 15.93 34.77 -8.41
N PRO A 65 15.39 35.87 -7.85
CA PRO A 65 13.98 35.92 -7.44
C PRO A 65 13.06 35.60 -8.61
N SER A 66 12.02 34.81 -8.38
CA SER A 66 11.02 34.44 -9.38
C SER A 66 9.73 34.05 -8.66
N LYS A 67 8.59 34.18 -9.35
CA LYS A 67 7.25 33.85 -8.80
C LYS A 67 6.94 32.35 -8.86
N GLU A 68 7.73 31.63 -9.64
CA GLU A 68 7.62 30.21 -9.92
C GLU A 68 8.32 29.42 -8.81
N HIS A 69 7.51 28.85 -7.91
CA HIS A 69 7.97 28.18 -6.69
C HIS A 69 7.69 26.67 -6.67
N PHE A 70 6.83 26.18 -7.56
CA PHE A 70 6.31 24.82 -7.54
C PHE A 70 6.31 24.25 -8.95
N ARG A 71 6.73 22.99 -9.07
CA ARG A 71 6.53 22.16 -10.26
C ARG A 71 5.13 21.58 -10.27
N GLU A 72 4.70 21.09 -11.43
CA GLU A 72 3.41 20.41 -11.56
C GLU A 72 3.33 19.17 -10.65
N CYS A 73 4.41 18.38 -10.55
CA CYS A 73 4.49 17.24 -9.64
C CYS A 73 4.37 17.65 -8.15
N ASP A 74 4.91 18.81 -7.78
CA ASP A 74 4.77 19.37 -6.42
C ASP A 74 3.30 19.76 -6.15
N LEU A 75 2.61 20.32 -7.15
CA LEU A 75 1.19 20.65 -7.03
C LEU A 75 0.32 19.38 -6.93
N MET A 76 0.68 18.29 -7.61
CA MET A 76 0.02 16.99 -7.45
C MET A 76 0.15 16.44 -6.02
N LEU A 77 1.32 16.60 -5.36
CA LEU A 77 1.47 16.29 -3.94
C LEU A 77 0.52 17.15 -3.07
N ARG A 78 0.42 18.45 -3.37
CA ARG A 78 -0.49 19.36 -2.64
C ARG A 78 -1.95 18.96 -2.79
N GLN A 79 -2.37 18.61 -4.00
CA GLN A 79 -3.74 18.13 -4.28
C GLN A 79 -4.07 16.88 -3.46
N ARG A 80 -3.05 16.07 -3.13
CA ARG A 80 -3.17 14.91 -2.25
C ARG A 80 -3.03 15.21 -0.76
N ALA A 81 -3.02 16.49 -0.38
CA ALA A 81 -2.79 16.96 0.98
C ALA A 81 -1.47 16.45 1.60
N ILE A 82 -0.49 16.10 0.77
CA ILE A 82 0.86 15.70 1.20
C ILE A 82 1.67 16.96 1.44
N LYS A 83 2.25 17.08 2.63
CA LYS A 83 3.07 18.24 3.00
C LYS A 83 4.49 18.08 2.46
N PHE A 84 4.98 19.15 1.83
CA PHE A 84 6.33 19.28 1.31
C PHE A 84 6.81 20.74 1.45
N PHE A 85 8.12 20.97 1.31
CA PHE A 85 8.71 22.30 1.29
C PHE A 85 8.89 22.79 -0.15
N PRO A 86 8.62 24.08 -0.46
CA PRO A 86 8.92 24.63 -1.77
C PRO A 86 10.40 24.45 -2.11
N ILE A 87 10.70 24.02 -3.34
CA ILE A 87 12.08 23.75 -3.77
C ILE A 87 12.96 25.02 -3.77
N THR A 88 12.32 26.20 -3.74
CA THR A 88 12.94 27.51 -3.67
C THR A 88 13.22 28.01 -2.24
N LEU A 89 12.78 27.28 -1.21
CA LEU A 89 13.04 27.61 0.19
C LEU A 89 14.55 27.48 0.49
N GLY A 90 15.11 28.38 1.31
CA GLY A 90 16.55 28.49 1.53
C GLY A 90 17.31 27.16 1.73
N PRO A 91 16.88 26.27 2.65
CA PRO A 91 17.50 24.96 2.85
C PRO A 91 17.40 24.03 1.63
N MET A 92 16.32 24.12 0.86
CA MET A 92 16.07 23.27 -0.31
C MET A 92 16.91 23.66 -1.52
N ARG A 93 17.30 24.94 -1.67
CA ARG A 93 18.06 25.41 -2.85
C ARG A 93 19.35 24.61 -3.06
N LYS A 94 20.13 24.40 -2.00
CA LYS A 94 21.38 23.63 -2.09
C LYS A 94 21.12 22.17 -2.47
N LEU A 95 20.07 21.58 -1.92
CA LEU A 95 19.65 20.22 -2.24
C LEU A 95 19.21 20.09 -3.70
N THR A 96 18.34 20.99 -4.17
CA THR A 96 17.86 21.04 -5.56
C THR A 96 19.02 21.23 -6.54
N ALA A 97 19.92 22.18 -6.28
CA ALA A 97 21.09 22.39 -7.14
C ALA A 97 21.97 21.14 -7.23
N ARG A 98 22.21 20.48 -6.09
CA ARG A 98 23.01 19.24 -6.03
C ARG A 98 22.32 18.08 -6.74
N GLY A 99 21.01 17.91 -6.55
CA GLY A 99 20.21 16.88 -7.21
C GLY A 99 20.24 17.00 -8.72
N ILE A 100 20.03 18.21 -9.26
CA ILE A 100 20.12 18.50 -10.70
C ILE A 100 21.52 18.16 -11.24
N ALA A 101 22.58 18.63 -10.57
CA ALA A 101 23.95 18.39 -11.01
C ALA A 101 24.36 16.90 -10.98
N LEU A 102 23.86 16.11 -10.02
CA LEU A 102 24.10 14.67 -9.96
C LEU A 102 23.30 13.92 -11.02
N LYS A 103 22.04 14.32 -11.25
CA LYS A 103 21.19 13.76 -12.32
C LYS A 103 21.84 13.90 -13.69
N GLU A 104 22.48 15.03 -14.00
CA GLU A 104 23.18 15.22 -15.28
C GLU A 104 24.33 14.23 -15.50
N LYS A 105 24.90 13.69 -14.42
CA LYS A 105 26.02 12.75 -14.45
C LYS A 105 25.58 11.28 -14.40
N LEU A 106 24.29 11.02 -14.21
CA LEU A 106 23.72 9.69 -14.00
C LEU A 106 22.59 9.45 -15.00
N SER A 107 22.65 8.36 -15.78
CA SER A 107 21.72 8.13 -16.89
C SER A 107 20.32 7.66 -16.49
N ASN A 108 20.13 7.11 -15.28
CA ASN A 108 18.90 6.41 -14.85
C ASN A 108 18.36 6.88 -13.49
N VAL A 109 18.27 8.19 -13.28
CA VAL A 109 17.79 8.78 -12.00
C VAL A 109 16.30 9.09 -12.04
N VAL A 110 15.59 8.71 -10.98
CA VAL A 110 14.23 9.14 -10.68
C VAL A 110 14.19 9.89 -9.35
N GLU A 111 13.40 10.95 -9.29
CA GLU A 111 13.17 11.67 -8.04
C GLU A 111 12.26 10.86 -7.13
N LEU A 112 12.65 10.74 -5.88
CA LEU A 112 11.86 10.14 -4.81
C LEU A 112 11.39 11.22 -3.84
N PHE A 113 10.32 10.89 -3.11
CA PHE A 113 9.96 11.66 -1.93
C PHE A 113 9.52 10.70 -0.80
N PRO A 114 10.45 10.31 0.10
CA PRO A 114 10.20 9.42 1.23
C PRO A 114 9.00 9.87 2.07
N GLY A 115 8.87 11.17 2.34
CA GLY A 115 7.76 11.73 3.09
C GLY A 115 6.38 11.41 2.49
N ALA A 116 6.23 11.46 1.16
CA ALA A 116 5.01 11.03 0.50
C ALA A 116 4.83 9.51 0.59
N SER A 117 5.90 8.74 0.46
CA SER A 117 5.86 7.27 0.53
C SER A 117 5.43 6.78 1.93
N TYR A 118 5.97 7.36 3.01
CA TYR A 118 5.48 7.12 4.38
C TYR A 118 3.97 7.39 4.48
N ASP A 119 3.53 8.55 3.99
CA ASP A 119 2.12 8.93 4.05
C ASP A 119 1.27 7.90 3.29
N MET A 120 1.65 7.49 2.07
CA MET A 120 0.91 6.52 1.25
C MET A 120 0.88 5.11 1.83
N LEU A 121 1.94 4.69 2.53
CA LEU A 121 2.00 3.41 3.25
C LEU A 121 1.29 3.47 4.62
N GLY A 122 0.88 4.66 5.05
CA GLY A 122 0.23 4.88 6.33
C GLY A 122 1.17 4.75 7.53
N LEU A 123 2.48 4.82 7.29
CA LEU A 123 3.50 4.79 8.31
C LEU A 123 3.71 6.20 8.88
N GLU A 124 4.00 6.29 10.17
CA GLU A 124 4.39 7.57 10.76
C GLU A 124 5.78 7.96 10.26
N ARG A 125 5.94 9.20 9.81
CA ARG A 125 7.24 9.71 9.38
C ARG A 125 8.20 9.70 10.57
N LYS A 126 9.45 9.30 10.34
CA LYS A 126 10.51 9.16 11.35
C LYS A 126 10.32 8.05 12.38
N ASP A 127 9.31 7.20 12.23
CA ASP A 127 9.23 5.96 12.99
C ASP A 127 10.05 4.87 12.30
N ILE A 128 11.33 4.80 12.66
CA ILE A 128 12.27 3.81 12.12
C ILE A 128 11.80 2.38 12.43
N LYS A 129 11.30 2.12 13.64
CA LYS A 129 10.87 0.77 14.05
C LYS A 129 9.66 0.29 13.28
N ALA A 130 8.67 1.17 13.05
CA ALA A 130 7.53 0.83 12.22
C ALA A 130 7.95 0.55 10.77
N LEU A 131 8.91 1.30 10.22
CA LEU A 131 9.45 1.01 8.90
C LEU A 131 10.22 -0.31 8.86
N GLU A 132 11.07 -0.60 9.84
CA GLU A 132 11.79 -1.88 9.94
C GLU A 132 10.80 -3.06 9.98
N GLY A 133 9.74 -2.95 10.79
CA GLY A 133 8.69 -3.96 10.85
C GLY A 133 7.94 -4.11 9.52
N PHE A 134 7.71 -3.02 8.80
CA PHE A 134 7.08 -3.05 7.47
C PHE A 134 8.00 -3.65 6.40
N LEU A 135 9.31 -3.40 6.47
CA LEU A 135 10.32 -3.87 5.53
C LEU A 135 11.00 -5.18 5.97
N GLU A 136 10.51 -5.84 7.02
CA GLU A 136 11.08 -7.08 7.57
C GLU A 136 11.36 -8.18 6.54
N PRO A 137 10.57 -8.37 5.46
CA PRO A 137 10.90 -9.31 4.38
C PRO A 137 12.27 -9.09 3.72
N PHE A 138 12.85 -7.90 3.88
CA PHE A 138 14.17 -7.53 3.36
C PHE A 138 15.23 -7.41 4.47
N SER A 139 14.92 -7.84 5.71
CA SER A 139 15.84 -7.84 6.85
C SER A 139 16.65 -6.54 7.04
N PRO A 140 16.00 -5.35 7.04
CA PRO A 140 16.69 -4.08 7.15
C PRO A 140 17.35 -3.94 8.53
N ARG A 141 18.41 -3.12 8.60
CA ARG A 141 19.04 -2.71 9.86
C ARG A 141 19.27 -1.21 9.85
N LEU A 142 18.27 -0.44 10.28
CA LEU A 142 18.24 1.00 10.11
C LEU A 142 18.79 1.69 11.36
N LYS A 143 19.86 2.47 11.20
CA LYS A 143 20.53 3.14 12.34
C LYS A 143 20.23 4.63 12.44
N SER A 144 19.70 5.23 11.39
CA SER A 144 19.44 6.67 11.34
C SER A 144 18.24 6.99 10.47
N GLN A 145 17.72 8.22 10.60
CA GLN A 145 16.65 8.71 9.73
C GLN A 145 17.05 8.69 8.24
N HIS A 146 18.30 9.04 7.92
CA HIS A 146 18.78 9.02 6.53
C HIS A 146 18.73 7.63 5.88
N GLU A 147 19.10 6.59 6.62
CA GLU A 147 18.97 5.20 6.17
C GLU A 147 17.49 4.79 6.03
N ALA A 148 16.62 5.25 6.93
CA ALA A 148 15.19 4.96 6.86
C ALA A 148 14.51 5.63 5.65
N ASP A 149 14.82 6.90 5.38
CA ASP A 149 14.35 7.63 4.21
C ASP A 149 14.86 6.98 2.91
N ALA A 150 16.13 6.56 2.88
CA ALA A 150 16.67 5.79 1.76
C ALA A 150 15.98 4.42 1.62
N ALA A 151 15.72 3.70 2.71
CA ALA A 151 15.08 2.39 2.70
C ALA A 151 13.64 2.41 2.20
N VAL A 152 12.82 3.38 2.65
CA VAL A 152 11.47 3.55 2.09
C VAL A 152 11.53 3.99 0.63
N GLY A 153 12.52 4.81 0.25
CA GLY A 153 12.78 5.15 -1.15
C GLY A 153 13.13 3.92 -2.01
N TRP A 154 13.90 2.98 -1.47
CA TRP A 154 14.20 1.71 -2.13
C TRP A 154 12.93 0.87 -2.31
N PHE A 155 12.07 0.82 -1.29
CA PHE A 155 10.78 0.12 -1.40
C PHE A 155 9.87 0.74 -2.47
N THR A 156 9.93 2.07 -2.66
CA THR A 156 9.24 2.75 -3.76
C THR A 156 9.76 2.31 -5.13
N LEU A 157 11.08 2.19 -5.31
CA LEU A 157 11.69 1.64 -6.53
C LEU A 157 11.31 0.17 -6.74
N TRP A 158 11.28 -0.60 -5.65
CA TRP A 158 10.85 -2.00 -5.67
C TRP A 158 9.40 -2.13 -6.15
N GLN A 159 8.49 -1.28 -5.68
CA GLN A 159 7.12 -1.24 -6.21
C GLN A 159 7.09 -0.87 -7.70
N GLU A 160 7.85 0.15 -8.13
CA GLU A 160 7.95 0.54 -9.53
C GLU A 160 8.39 -0.64 -10.42
N HIS A 161 9.40 -1.40 -9.99
CA HIS A 161 9.88 -2.58 -10.71
C HIS A 161 8.78 -3.63 -10.95
N TYR A 162 7.85 -3.80 -10.00
CA TYR A 162 6.69 -4.69 -10.15
C TYR A 162 5.47 -4.04 -10.81
N GLY A 163 5.61 -2.81 -11.33
CA GLY A 163 4.53 -2.06 -11.98
C GLY A 163 3.55 -1.41 -11.01
N GLU A 164 3.90 -1.29 -9.73
CA GLU A 164 3.04 -0.75 -8.67
C GLU A 164 3.56 0.54 -8.02
N GLY A 165 4.57 1.22 -8.59
CA GLY A 165 4.92 2.58 -8.22
C GLY A 165 3.94 3.61 -8.80
N GLU A 166 3.90 4.81 -8.24
CA GLU A 166 3.13 5.92 -8.80
C GLU A 166 4.02 7.10 -9.15
N LEU A 167 4.10 7.41 -10.44
CA LEU A 167 4.88 8.54 -10.96
C LEU A 167 4.00 9.77 -11.12
N LEU A 168 4.17 10.76 -10.24
CA LEU A 168 3.57 12.08 -10.35
C LEU A 168 4.36 12.89 -11.37
N LYS A 169 3.97 12.83 -12.63
CA LYS A 169 4.68 13.46 -13.75
C LYS A 169 3.93 14.67 -14.28
N GLY A 170 4.60 15.81 -14.31
CA GLY A 170 4.17 16.98 -15.06
C GLY A 170 5.23 17.41 -16.09
N GLU A 171 5.04 18.57 -16.71
CA GLU A 171 5.94 19.07 -17.75
C GLU A 171 7.34 19.41 -17.24
N ASP A 172 7.45 19.86 -15.98
CA ASP A 172 8.68 20.39 -15.38
C ASP A 172 9.27 19.51 -14.27
N GLY A 173 8.81 18.26 -14.16
CA GLY A 173 9.35 17.31 -13.20
C GLY A 173 8.51 16.06 -13.05
N ALA A 174 9.09 15.06 -12.38
CA ALA A 174 8.37 13.87 -11.99
C ALA A 174 8.83 13.44 -10.60
N ILE A 175 7.92 12.92 -9.77
CA ILE A 175 8.22 12.36 -8.44
C ILE A 175 7.63 10.97 -8.37
N LEU A 176 8.46 9.97 -8.08
CA LEU A 176 8.00 8.61 -7.84
C LEU A 176 7.70 8.43 -6.34
N ILE A 177 6.49 7.95 -6.04
CA ILE A 177 6.03 7.66 -4.69
C ILE A 177 5.49 6.24 -4.60
N ALA A 178 5.50 5.67 -3.40
CA ALA A 178 4.87 4.37 -3.14
C ALA A 178 3.34 4.46 -3.33
N LYS A 179 2.75 3.40 -3.89
CA LYS A 179 1.31 3.15 -3.75
C LYS A 179 0.99 2.61 -2.35
N PRO A 180 -0.27 2.76 -1.91
CA PRO A 180 -0.79 2.07 -0.74
C PRO A 180 -0.47 0.59 -0.73
N ALA A 181 0.24 0.15 0.30
CA ALA A 181 0.57 -1.24 0.51
C ALA A 181 0.44 -1.60 2.00
N LEU A 182 0.09 -2.86 2.24
CA LEU A 182 -0.06 -3.42 3.57
C LEU A 182 0.83 -4.65 3.71
N TYR A 183 1.71 -4.64 4.70
CA TYR A 183 2.45 -5.83 5.09
C TYR A 183 1.59 -6.67 6.04
N LEU A 184 1.36 -7.94 5.73
CA LEU A 184 0.56 -8.81 6.61
C LEU A 184 1.35 -9.33 7.82
N GLY A 185 2.68 -9.28 7.78
CA GLY A 185 3.58 -9.88 8.77
C GLY A 185 4.34 -11.09 8.22
N PRO A 186 5.33 -11.64 8.94
CA PRO A 186 6.18 -12.71 8.43
C PRO A 186 5.35 -13.98 8.16
N LYS A 187 5.51 -14.53 6.96
CA LYS A 187 4.72 -15.68 6.50
C LYS A 187 5.20 -16.98 7.14
N VAL A 188 4.28 -17.66 7.80
CA VAL A 188 4.37 -19.07 8.18
C VAL A 188 3.36 -19.83 7.33
N GLU A 189 3.84 -20.69 6.42
CA GLU A 189 2.96 -21.53 5.60
C GLU A 189 2.46 -22.73 6.43
N ALA A 190 1.16 -23.01 6.35
CA ALA A 190 0.52 -24.13 7.03
C ALA A 190 -0.60 -24.71 6.17
N GLU A 191 -1.04 -25.92 6.48
CA GLU A 191 -2.22 -26.53 5.87
C GLU A 191 -3.41 -26.40 6.82
N PHE A 192 -4.57 -26.03 6.29
CA PHE A 192 -5.82 -26.05 7.01
C PHE A 192 -6.26 -27.51 7.23
N LEU A 193 -6.65 -27.86 8.46
CA LEU A 193 -7.15 -29.18 8.80
C LEU A 193 -8.65 -29.15 9.05
N GLU A 194 -9.07 -28.31 9.99
CA GLU A 194 -10.48 -28.15 10.36
C GLU A 194 -10.73 -26.80 11.03
N ARG A 195 -12.00 -26.40 11.07
CA ARG A 195 -12.43 -25.18 11.77
C ARG A 195 -13.19 -25.56 13.02
N GLU A 196 -12.57 -25.39 14.19
CA GLU A 196 -13.20 -25.72 15.49
C GLU A 196 -14.40 -24.83 15.77
N ASN A 197 -14.30 -23.53 15.45
CA ASN A 197 -15.37 -22.57 15.59
C ASN A 197 -15.11 -21.34 14.71
N ARG A 198 -15.98 -20.33 14.78
CA ARG A 198 -15.87 -19.12 13.94
C ARG A 198 -14.53 -18.38 14.06
N PHE A 199 -13.77 -18.55 15.15
CA PHE A 199 -12.52 -17.83 15.40
C PHE A 199 -11.26 -18.69 15.47
N VAL A 200 -11.40 -20.01 15.36
CA VAL A 200 -10.29 -20.94 15.60
C VAL A 200 -10.25 -21.99 14.52
N VAL A 201 -9.07 -22.16 13.93
CA VAL A 201 -8.77 -23.22 12.97
C VAL A 201 -7.65 -24.10 13.50
N LYS A 202 -7.72 -25.40 13.23
CA LYS A 202 -6.58 -26.31 13.36
C LYS A 202 -5.81 -26.32 12.05
N THR A 203 -4.49 -26.28 12.17
CA THR A 203 -3.56 -26.28 11.04
C THR A 203 -2.45 -27.29 11.28
N SER A 204 -1.64 -27.56 10.25
CA SER A 204 -0.46 -28.43 10.36
C SER A 204 0.60 -27.94 11.37
N VAL A 205 0.56 -26.66 11.77
CA VAL A 205 1.48 -26.06 12.77
C VAL A 205 0.78 -25.72 14.10
N GLY A 206 -0.39 -26.32 14.35
CA GLY A 206 -1.19 -26.13 15.56
C GLY A 206 -2.41 -25.23 15.36
N LYS A 207 -3.00 -24.76 16.47
CA LYS A 207 -4.20 -23.92 16.43
C LYS A 207 -3.84 -22.47 16.09
N ALA A 208 -4.64 -21.84 15.22
CA ALA A 208 -4.48 -20.45 14.83
C ALA A 208 -5.78 -19.66 15.00
N TYR A 209 -5.65 -18.37 15.30
CA TYR A 209 -6.75 -17.43 15.37
C TYR A 209 -7.21 -17.04 13.95
N LEU A 210 -8.50 -17.10 13.68
CA LEU A 210 -9.12 -16.62 12.44
C LEU A 210 -9.96 -15.39 12.75
N ARG A 211 -9.57 -14.25 12.20
CA ARG A 211 -10.26 -12.96 12.40
C ARG A 211 -11.32 -12.69 11.33
N ASP A 212 -12.12 -13.71 11.05
CA ASP A 212 -13.25 -13.63 10.14
C ASP A 212 -14.39 -14.52 10.64
N THR A 213 -15.59 -13.94 10.72
CA THR A 213 -16.78 -14.62 11.20
C THR A 213 -17.57 -15.32 10.10
N ALA A 214 -17.27 -15.06 8.82
CA ALA A 214 -17.88 -15.71 7.67
C ALA A 214 -17.59 -17.21 7.66
N LYS A 215 -18.39 -18.00 6.95
CA LYS A 215 -18.23 -19.46 6.92
C LYS A 215 -16.98 -19.89 6.15
N LEU A 216 -16.59 -19.15 5.11
CA LEU A 216 -15.38 -19.41 4.32
C LEU A 216 -15.27 -20.85 3.78
N SER A 217 -16.39 -21.57 3.66
CA SER A 217 -16.38 -23.01 3.38
C SER A 217 -15.81 -23.35 2.00
N HIS A 218 -15.87 -22.42 1.05
CA HIS A 218 -15.25 -22.59 -0.26
C HIS A 218 -13.73 -22.41 -0.25
N LEU A 219 -13.17 -21.73 0.76
CA LEU A 219 -11.71 -21.52 0.92
C LEU A 219 -11.10 -22.50 1.92
N LEU A 220 -11.75 -22.73 3.05
CA LEU A 220 -11.24 -23.54 4.15
C LEU A 220 -11.66 -25.01 4.00
N GLN A 221 -11.07 -25.68 3.01
CA GLN A 221 -11.17 -27.13 2.81
C GLN A 221 -9.91 -27.80 3.38
N PRO A 222 -10.00 -29.03 3.94
CA PRO A 222 -8.83 -29.75 4.41
C PRO A 222 -7.72 -29.81 3.34
N GLY A 223 -6.50 -29.47 3.74
CA GLY A 223 -5.34 -29.35 2.83
C GLY A 223 -5.16 -27.97 2.19
N THR A 224 -6.10 -27.03 2.35
CA THR A 224 -5.91 -25.65 1.86
C THR A 224 -4.66 -25.03 2.47
N LYS A 225 -3.78 -24.46 1.63
CA LYS A 225 -2.62 -23.69 2.11
C LYS A 225 -3.06 -22.39 2.77
N LEU A 226 -2.49 -22.11 3.93
CA LEU A 226 -2.72 -20.92 4.73
C LEU A 226 -1.43 -20.10 4.85
N TYR A 227 -1.60 -18.79 4.81
CA TYR A 227 -0.62 -17.82 5.26
C TYR A 227 -0.98 -17.48 6.70
N LEU A 228 -0.12 -17.90 7.64
CA LEU A 228 -0.18 -17.51 9.03
C LEU A 228 0.89 -16.47 9.37
N THR A 229 0.66 -15.71 10.43
CA THR A 229 1.67 -14.83 11.04
C THR A 229 1.77 -15.11 12.53
N PRO A 230 2.94 -14.90 13.17
CA PRO A 230 3.05 -14.88 14.62
C PRO A 230 2.02 -13.95 15.26
N TYR A 231 1.45 -14.38 16.39
CA TYR A 231 0.40 -13.66 17.09
C TYR A 231 0.66 -13.69 18.60
N GLN A 232 0.61 -12.52 19.22
CA GLN A 232 0.73 -12.37 20.67
C GLN A 232 -0.67 -12.41 21.29
N GLY A 233 -1.17 -13.61 21.55
CA GLY A 233 -2.48 -13.83 22.17
C GLY A 233 -2.62 -15.26 22.70
N ARG A 234 -3.86 -15.76 22.78
CA ARG A 234 -4.13 -17.15 23.21
C ARG A 234 -3.50 -18.20 22.27
N PHE A 235 -3.32 -17.86 21.01
CA PHE A 235 -2.76 -18.73 19.97
C PHE A 235 -1.45 -18.13 19.46
N ALA A 236 -0.49 -18.97 19.12
CA ALA A 236 0.82 -18.53 18.61
C ALA A 236 0.75 -17.91 17.21
N HIS A 237 -0.32 -18.22 16.45
CA HIS A 237 -0.48 -17.79 15.07
C HIS A 237 -1.87 -17.21 14.79
N MET A 238 -1.93 -16.31 13.80
CA MET A 238 -3.17 -15.79 13.24
C MET A 238 -3.20 -16.04 11.72
N VAL A 239 -4.36 -16.45 11.21
CA VAL A 239 -4.59 -16.63 9.77
C VAL A 239 -4.70 -15.27 9.10
N LYS A 240 -3.94 -15.07 8.02
CA LYS A 240 -3.92 -13.84 7.23
C LYS A 240 -4.51 -14.01 5.84
N ALA A 241 -4.27 -15.15 5.20
CA ALA A 241 -4.78 -15.47 3.87
C ALA A 241 -4.92 -16.99 3.68
N ALA A 242 -5.73 -17.38 2.71
CA ALA A 242 -5.85 -18.77 2.24
C ALA A 242 -5.64 -18.83 0.72
N TRP A 243 -5.12 -19.96 0.24
CA TRP A 243 -4.97 -20.23 -1.18
C TRP A 243 -6.27 -20.81 -1.76
N ASP A 244 -6.84 -20.19 -2.78
CA ASP A 244 -8.09 -20.67 -3.42
C ASP A 244 -7.86 -21.69 -4.55
N GLY A 245 -6.62 -22.14 -4.73
CA GLY A 245 -6.20 -22.97 -5.87
C GLY A 245 -5.50 -22.18 -6.98
N LYS A 246 -5.75 -20.86 -7.07
CA LYS A 246 -5.19 -19.97 -8.11
C LYS A 246 -4.49 -18.74 -7.54
N ARG A 247 -4.97 -18.18 -6.43
CA ARG A 247 -4.50 -16.95 -5.80
C ARG A 247 -4.62 -17.02 -4.27
N TRP A 248 -3.82 -16.20 -3.60
CA TRP A 248 -3.98 -15.94 -2.18
C TRP A 248 -5.13 -14.95 -1.97
N VAL A 249 -6.06 -15.30 -1.09
CA VAL A 249 -7.21 -14.49 -0.69
C VAL A 249 -7.03 -14.07 0.76
N MET A 250 -7.00 -12.77 1.03
CA MET A 250 -6.89 -12.22 2.38
C MET A 250 -8.10 -12.62 3.24
N LEU A 251 -7.86 -13.01 4.49
CA LEU A 251 -8.89 -13.42 5.45
C LEU A 251 -8.90 -12.58 6.75
N ASP A 252 -8.05 -11.55 6.84
CA ASP A 252 -8.05 -10.62 7.97
C ASP A 252 -8.94 -9.40 7.67
N SER A 253 -10.25 -9.57 7.87
CA SER A 253 -11.27 -8.55 7.59
C SER A 253 -11.05 -7.21 8.33
N HIS A 254 -10.25 -7.19 9.42
CA HIS A 254 -9.94 -5.95 10.11
C HIS A 254 -9.03 -5.02 9.28
N LEU A 255 -8.37 -5.55 8.26
CA LEU A 255 -7.51 -4.79 7.36
C LEU A 255 -8.30 -4.05 6.28
N ASP A 256 -9.58 -4.36 6.08
CA ASP A 256 -10.43 -3.70 5.06
C ASP A 256 -10.55 -2.19 5.31
N ASN A 257 -10.79 -1.82 6.57
CA ASN A 257 -10.86 -0.42 6.97
C ASN A 257 -9.51 0.29 6.74
N ARG A 258 -8.40 -0.40 6.97
CA ARG A 258 -7.06 0.15 6.74
C ARG A 258 -6.78 0.33 5.26
N LEU A 259 -7.10 -0.64 4.42
CA LEU A 259 -6.95 -0.56 2.97
C LEU A 259 -7.80 0.59 2.40
N PHE A 260 -9.03 0.76 2.89
CA PHE A 260 -9.87 1.89 2.52
C PHE A 260 -9.26 3.24 2.93
N GLU A 261 -8.75 3.37 4.16
CA GLU A 261 -8.07 4.59 4.61
C GLU A 261 -6.87 4.95 3.74
N LEU A 262 -6.03 3.97 3.42
CA LEU A 262 -4.86 4.18 2.56
C LEU A 262 -5.28 4.57 1.14
N TYR A 263 -6.31 3.92 0.59
CA TYR A 263 -6.88 4.30 -0.70
C TYR A 263 -7.41 5.74 -0.69
N MET A 264 -8.21 6.13 0.31
CA MET A 264 -8.73 7.49 0.39
C MET A 264 -7.61 8.52 0.52
N ARG A 265 -6.55 8.18 1.24
CA ARG A 265 -5.36 9.02 1.35
C ARG A 265 -4.64 9.19 0.02
N SER A 266 -4.52 8.15 -0.81
CA SER A 266 -3.93 8.30 -2.16
C SER A 266 -4.75 9.22 -3.06
N GLN A 267 -6.07 9.32 -2.79
CA GLN A 267 -6.97 10.28 -3.44
C GLN A 267 -6.95 11.68 -2.80
N GLY A 268 -6.05 11.95 -1.85
CA GLY A 268 -5.99 13.23 -1.14
C GLY A 268 -7.09 13.46 -0.11
N LYS A 269 -7.83 12.40 0.26
CA LYS A 269 -8.96 12.49 1.17
C LYS A 269 -8.61 11.90 2.52
N LYS A 270 -9.12 12.53 3.58
CA LYS A 270 -9.12 11.98 4.93
C LYS A 270 -10.53 11.50 5.25
N VAL A 271 -10.63 10.33 5.86
CA VAL A 271 -11.88 9.77 6.36
C VAL A 271 -11.91 9.83 7.87
N LYS A 272 -13.11 9.94 8.44
CA LYS A 272 -13.35 9.97 9.89
C LYS A 272 -14.21 8.78 10.28
N LYS A 273 -13.95 8.20 11.44
CA LYS A 273 -14.80 7.12 11.99
C LYS A 273 -16.21 7.64 12.23
N ALA A 274 -17.21 6.83 11.86
CA ALA A 274 -18.60 7.23 12.07
C ALA A 274 -18.95 7.21 13.56
N LYS A 275 -19.84 8.12 13.97
CA LYS A 275 -20.50 8.05 15.27
C LYS A 275 -21.70 7.11 15.17
N LYS A 276 -22.10 6.52 16.31
CA LYS A 276 -23.31 5.69 16.39
C LYS A 276 -24.54 6.53 16.04
N GLN A 277 -25.36 6.03 15.11
CA GLN A 277 -26.62 6.65 14.69
C GLN A 277 -27.70 5.57 14.63
N ASN A 278 -28.85 5.78 15.28
CA ASN A 278 -29.99 4.85 15.25
C ASN A 278 -29.63 3.38 15.56
N ASN A 279 -28.78 3.16 16.57
CA ASN A 279 -28.26 1.82 16.91
C ASN A 279 -27.49 1.09 15.80
N ILE A 280 -26.88 1.86 14.89
CA ILE A 280 -25.97 1.40 13.84
C ILE A 280 -24.67 2.19 13.96
N ILE A 281 -23.54 1.51 13.77
CA ILE A 281 -22.23 2.14 13.62
C ILE A 281 -21.73 1.73 12.25
N PHE A 282 -21.54 2.71 11.39
CA PHE A 282 -20.87 2.53 10.11
C PHE A 282 -19.34 2.63 10.29
N ASP A 283 -18.56 2.11 9.36
CA ASP A 283 -17.10 2.15 9.48
C ASP A 283 -16.53 3.57 9.44
N PHE A 284 -17.06 4.42 8.55
CA PHE A 284 -16.64 5.81 8.38
C PHE A 284 -17.82 6.73 8.09
N GLU A 285 -17.65 8.04 8.31
CA GLU A 285 -18.66 9.03 7.95
C GLU A 285 -18.98 8.95 6.45
N GLY A 286 -20.21 8.52 6.13
CA GLY A 286 -20.68 8.37 4.74
C GLY A 286 -20.23 7.09 4.03
N TYR A 287 -19.53 6.18 4.70
CA TYR A 287 -19.07 4.92 4.09
C TYR A 287 -19.25 3.71 4.99
N GLU A 288 -19.65 2.60 4.38
CA GLU A 288 -19.62 1.27 4.99
C GLU A 288 -18.69 0.37 4.19
N ILE A 289 -17.77 -0.34 4.87
CA ILE A 289 -16.79 -1.19 4.21
C ILE A 289 -17.24 -2.66 4.29
N LYS A 290 -17.04 -3.40 3.19
CA LYS A 290 -17.39 -4.82 3.08
C LYS A 290 -16.29 -5.62 2.39
N GLY A 291 -15.70 -6.58 3.09
CA GLY A 291 -14.78 -7.54 2.47
C GLY A 291 -15.49 -8.48 1.51
N ALA A 292 -14.88 -8.74 0.35
CA ALA A 292 -15.34 -9.67 -0.67
C ALA A 292 -14.23 -10.69 -0.95
N HIS A 293 -14.42 -11.91 -0.45
CA HIS A 293 -13.45 -13.01 -0.51
C HIS A 293 -13.88 -14.17 -1.41
N LEU A 294 -15.15 -14.22 -1.83
CA LEU A 294 -15.62 -15.22 -2.80
C LEU A 294 -15.35 -14.72 -4.22
N PHE A 295 -14.80 -15.56 -5.08
CA PHE A 295 -14.47 -15.19 -6.46
C PHE A 295 -15.19 -16.09 -7.47
N HIS A 296 -15.65 -15.48 -8.56
CA HIS A 296 -16.01 -16.18 -9.77
C HIS A 296 -15.25 -15.55 -10.94
N ASN A 297 -14.31 -16.31 -11.50
CA ASN A 297 -13.29 -15.80 -12.40
C ASN A 297 -12.52 -14.62 -11.75
N ASP A 298 -12.64 -13.41 -12.30
CA ASP A 298 -12.01 -12.19 -11.77
C ASP A 298 -13.01 -11.22 -11.15
N VAL A 299 -14.20 -11.70 -10.79
CA VAL A 299 -15.21 -10.94 -10.05
C VAL A 299 -15.17 -11.34 -8.58
N ALA A 300 -15.01 -10.36 -7.69
CA ALA A 300 -15.19 -10.55 -6.26
C ALA A 300 -16.67 -10.43 -5.88
N LEU A 301 -17.17 -11.33 -5.03
CA LEU A 301 -18.56 -11.46 -4.66
C LEU A 301 -18.77 -11.21 -3.18
N PHE A 302 -19.87 -10.51 -2.86
CA PHE A 302 -20.33 -10.31 -1.49
C PHE A 302 -21.83 -10.61 -1.35
N PRO A 303 -22.31 -11.20 -0.26
CA PRO A 303 -21.54 -11.97 0.73
C PRO A 303 -21.39 -13.43 0.28
N ASP A 304 -20.57 -14.21 1.01
CA ASP A 304 -20.55 -15.67 0.90
C ASP A 304 -21.75 -16.33 1.60
N THR A 305 -22.31 -15.65 2.60
CA THR A 305 -23.45 -16.07 3.39
C THR A 305 -24.37 -14.88 3.70
N PHE A 306 -25.69 -15.10 3.72
CA PHE A 306 -26.64 -14.03 3.99
C PHE A 306 -26.33 -13.29 5.31
N SER A 307 -26.31 -11.96 5.26
CA SER A 307 -25.99 -11.11 6.41
C SER A 307 -27.13 -10.13 6.72
N ALA A 308 -27.91 -10.44 7.76
CA ALA A 308 -28.94 -9.53 8.27
C ALA A 308 -28.35 -8.17 8.71
N ARG A 309 -27.10 -8.18 9.20
CA ARG A 309 -26.37 -6.96 9.55
C ARG A 309 -26.07 -6.13 8.30
N ALA A 310 -25.58 -6.74 7.22
CA ALA A 310 -25.34 -6.03 5.96
C ALA A 310 -26.64 -5.43 5.41
N LYS A 311 -27.74 -6.21 5.39
CA LYS A 311 -29.07 -5.73 5.04
C LYS A 311 -29.48 -4.50 5.85
N LYS A 312 -29.30 -4.54 7.18
CA LYS A 312 -29.60 -3.40 8.07
C LYS A 312 -28.75 -2.18 7.71
N HIS A 313 -27.46 -2.36 7.45
CA HIS A 313 -26.55 -1.27 7.11
C HIS A 313 -26.93 -0.64 5.75
N PHE A 314 -27.19 -1.46 4.73
CA PHE A 314 -27.58 -0.98 3.39
C PHE A 314 -28.85 -0.13 3.41
N LEU A 315 -29.87 -0.55 4.19
CA LEU A 315 -31.12 0.21 4.32
C LEU A 315 -30.98 1.59 4.99
N HIS A 316 -29.98 1.77 5.86
CA HIS A 316 -29.87 2.97 6.70
C HIS A 316 -28.67 3.86 6.34
N LEU A 317 -27.78 3.40 5.46
CA LEU A 317 -26.60 4.15 5.06
C LEU A 317 -27.00 5.31 4.16
N LYS A 318 -26.69 6.53 4.60
CA LYS A 318 -26.76 7.76 3.79
C LYS A 318 -25.39 8.04 3.18
N GLY A 319 -24.97 7.21 2.24
CA GLY A 319 -23.60 7.22 1.73
C GLY A 319 -23.32 6.08 0.76
N GLU A 320 -22.06 5.64 0.71
CA GLU A 320 -21.58 4.65 -0.23
C GLU A 320 -21.10 3.37 0.45
N VAL A 321 -21.40 2.22 -0.14
CA VAL A 321 -20.79 0.95 0.25
C VAL A 321 -19.51 0.76 -0.56
N VAL A 322 -18.41 0.46 0.13
CA VAL A 322 -17.13 0.17 -0.52
C VAL A 322 -16.76 -1.28 -0.27
N PHE A 323 -16.65 -2.05 -1.34
CA PHE A 323 -16.22 -3.43 -1.27
C PHE A 323 -14.70 -3.53 -1.36
N VAL A 324 -14.06 -4.24 -0.43
CA VAL A 324 -12.62 -4.55 -0.51
C VAL A 324 -12.50 -5.96 -1.08
N ALA A 325 -12.03 -6.08 -2.32
CA ALA A 325 -11.71 -7.37 -2.90
C ALA A 325 -10.40 -7.89 -2.28
N HIS A 326 -10.48 -9.04 -1.62
CA HIS A 326 -9.37 -9.63 -0.87
C HIS A 326 -8.29 -10.30 -1.72
N ALA A 327 -8.45 -10.22 -3.04
CA ALA A 327 -7.49 -10.58 -4.08
C ALA A 327 -7.78 -9.74 -5.34
N GLN A 328 -6.99 -9.93 -6.40
CA GLN A 328 -7.13 -9.17 -7.64
C GLN A 328 -8.48 -9.43 -8.32
N ALA A 329 -9.19 -8.35 -8.65
CA ALA A 329 -10.49 -8.38 -9.29
C ALA A 329 -10.66 -7.28 -10.36
N CYS A 330 -11.52 -7.53 -11.34
CA CYS A 330 -11.93 -6.53 -12.33
C CYS A 330 -13.12 -5.69 -11.86
N CYS A 331 -14.00 -6.28 -11.04
CA CYS A 331 -15.17 -5.65 -10.46
C CYS A 331 -15.66 -6.40 -9.22
N VAL A 332 -16.58 -5.78 -8.50
CA VAL A 332 -17.31 -6.37 -7.36
C VAL A 332 -18.79 -6.52 -7.70
N SER A 333 -19.43 -7.55 -7.16
CA SER A 333 -20.87 -7.79 -7.34
C SER A 333 -21.50 -8.38 -6.08
N ILE A 334 -22.82 -8.21 -5.95
CA ILE A 334 -23.57 -9.01 -5.00
C ILE A 334 -23.59 -10.46 -5.50
N ASN A 335 -23.33 -11.41 -4.62
CA ASN A 335 -23.48 -12.83 -4.92
C ASN A 335 -24.93 -13.08 -5.37
N PRO A 336 -25.19 -13.62 -6.58
CA PRO A 336 -26.54 -13.79 -7.10
C PRO A 336 -27.47 -14.64 -6.24
N GLN A 337 -26.92 -15.49 -5.37
CA GLN A 337 -27.68 -16.22 -4.36
C GLN A 337 -28.44 -15.28 -3.39
N TYR A 338 -27.93 -14.07 -3.17
CA TYR A 338 -28.46 -13.05 -2.25
C TYR A 338 -28.90 -11.78 -2.97
N LYS A 339 -29.47 -11.94 -4.18
CA LYS A 339 -29.94 -10.83 -5.04
C LYS A 339 -30.93 -9.87 -4.37
N GLU A 340 -31.56 -10.26 -3.27
CA GLU A 340 -32.40 -9.38 -2.46
C GLU A 340 -31.62 -8.22 -1.83
N LEU A 341 -30.32 -8.37 -1.57
CA LEU A 341 -29.45 -7.31 -1.07
C LEU A 341 -29.17 -6.25 -2.14
N GLU A 342 -29.15 -6.64 -3.41
CA GLU A 342 -28.90 -5.75 -4.54
C GLU A 342 -29.96 -4.66 -4.65
N ARG A 343 -31.23 -5.00 -4.41
CA ARG A 343 -32.37 -4.07 -4.50
C ARG A 343 -32.33 -2.92 -3.50
N ILE A 344 -31.58 -3.10 -2.41
CA ILE A 344 -31.48 -2.15 -1.31
C ILE A 344 -30.06 -1.60 -1.15
N LEU A 345 -29.15 -1.96 -2.06
CA LEU A 345 -27.76 -1.53 -2.02
C LEU A 345 -27.71 -0.04 -2.38
N PRO A 346 -27.11 0.82 -1.52
CA PRO A 346 -26.81 2.20 -1.87
C PRO A 346 -25.83 2.29 -3.04
N LYS A 347 -25.40 3.50 -3.40
CA LYS A 347 -24.29 3.66 -4.34
C LYS A 347 -23.08 2.85 -3.84
N ALA A 348 -22.51 2.03 -4.72
CA ALA A 348 -21.44 1.13 -4.36
C ALA A 348 -20.34 1.07 -5.42
N TRP A 349 -19.13 0.78 -4.96
CA TRP A 349 -17.94 0.54 -5.76
C TRP A 349 -16.98 -0.33 -4.95
N GLY A 350 -15.82 -0.69 -5.51
CA GLY A 350 -14.85 -1.50 -4.78
C GLY A 350 -13.40 -1.07 -4.96
N ILE A 351 -12.53 -1.66 -4.15
CA ILE A 351 -11.08 -1.54 -4.20
C ILE A 351 -10.52 -2.93 -4.50
N SER A 352 -9.66 -3.03 -5.52
CA SER A 352 -8.92 -4.26 -5.80
C SER A 352 -7.54 -4.23 -5.16
N THR A 353 -7.12 -5.38 -4.66
CA THR A 353 -5.76 -5.60 -4.14
C THR A 353 -4.98 -6.54 -5.05
N ARG A 354 -3.65 -6.47 -5.02
CA ARG A 354 -2.75 -7.45 -5.62
C ARG A 354 -1.63 -7.76 -4.64
N ILE A 355 -1.06 -8.95 -4.77
CA ILE A 355 0.01 -9.42 -3.90
C ILE A 355 1.34 -9.35 -4.64
N ILE A 356 2.32 -8.74 -3.99
CA ILE A 356 3.72 -8.76 -4.41
C ILE A 356 4.55 -9.16 -3.20
N GLY A 357 5.20 -10.32 -3.26
CA GLY A 357 5.82 -10.92 -2.07
C GLY A 357 4.80 -11.08 -0.94
N ASN A 358 5.06 -10.42 0.19
CA ASN A 358 4.18 -10.42 1.37
C ASN A 358 3.32 -9.14 1.51
N TYR A 359 3.29 -8.30 0.47
CA TYR A 359 2.59 -7.01 0.50
C TYR A 359 1.29 -7.07 -0.32
N TRP A 360 0.20 -6.61 0.30
CA TRP A 360 -1.08 -6.38 -0.36
C TRP A 360 -1.12 -4.93 -0.82
N VAL A 361 -0.94 -4.74 -2.12
CA VAL A 361 -0.89 -3.42 -2.76
C VAL A 361 -2.24 -3.08 -3.36
N THR A 362 -2.76 -1.90 -3.05
CA THR A 362 -4.00 -1.42 -3.63
C THR A 362 -3.77 -1.00 -5.08
N GLN A 363 -4.51 -1.60 -6.02
CA GLN A 363 -4.30 -1.36 -7.45
C GLN A 363 -5.15 -0.20 -7.99
N ARG A 364 -6.46 -0.28 -7.77
CA ARG A 364 -7.44 0.64 -8.37
C ARG A 364 -8.78 0.57 -7.67
N ALA A 365 -9.57 1.63 -7.83
CA ALA A 365 -11.02 1.50 -7.74
C ALA A 365 -11.52 0.61 -8.88
N ILE A 366 -12.49 -0.23 -8.55
CA ILE A 366 -13.17 -1.11 -9.48
C ILE A 366 -14.68 -0.81 -9.42
N PRO A 367 -15.37 -0.89 -10.57
CA PRO A 367 -16.79 -0.65 -10.61
C PRO A 367 -17.54 -1.76 -9.86
N TYR A 368 -18.69 -1.39 -9.29
CA TYR A 368 -19.72 -2.35 -8.99
C TYR A 368 -20.40 -2.79 -10.30
N ARG A 369 -20.66 -4.09 -10.46
CA ARG A 369 -21.37 -4.62 -11.64
C ARG A 369 -22.50 -5.57 -11.25
N PHE A 370 -23.55 -5.55 -12.05
CA PHE A 370 -24.62 -6.53 -11.99
C PHE A 370 -24.22 -7.77 -12.79
N ILE A 371 -24.36 -8.94 -12.19
CA ILE A 371 -24.12 -10.23 -12.85
C ILE A 371 -25.41 -11.02 -12.81
N LYS A 372 -25.91 -11.39 -13.99
CA LYS A 372 -27.07 -12.30 -14.11
C LYS A 372 -26.54 -13.73 -14.13
N ASP A 373 -27.08 -14.54 -13.23
CA ASP A 373 -27.05 -16.01 -13.24
C ASP A 373 -25.68 -16.64 -13.57
N MET A 374 -24.93 -17.08 -12.55
CA MET A 374 -23.62 -17.69 -12.73
C MET A 374 -23.67 -19.20 -13.06
N GLY A 375 -24.82 -19.70 -13.50
CA GLY A 375 -25.08 -21.12 -13.63
C GLY A 375 -24.95 -21.85 -12.28
N LYS A 376 -25.44 -23.08 -12.20
CA LYS A 376 -25.19 -23.94 -11.03
C LYS A 376 -23.74 -24.42 -11.04
N THR A 377 -22.80 -23.53 -10.73
CA THR A 377 -21.45 -23.96 -10.38
C THR A 377 -21.55 -24.53 -8.97
N LYS A 378 -21.47 -25.86 -8.83
CA LYS A 378 -21.40 -26.52 -7.51
C LYS A 378 -20.21 -25.90 -6.76
N LEU A 379 -20.50 -25.30 -5.61
CA LEU A 379 -19.50 -24.91 -4.60
C LEU A 379 -18.72 -26.13 -4.12
#